data_AF-A0A6A1QQ22-F1
#
_entry.id   AF-A0A6A1QQ22-F1
#
_cell.length_a   1.000
_cell.length_b   1.000
_cell.length_c   1.000
_cell.angle_alpha   90.00
_cell.angle_beta   90.00
_cell.angle_gamma   90.00
#
_symmetry.space_group_name_H-M   'P 1'
#
loop_
_entity.id
_entity.type
_entity.pdbx_description
1 polymer ?
#
loop_
_entity_poly.entity_id
_entity_poly.type
_entity_poly.pdbx_seq_one_letter_code
_entity_poly.pdbx_strand_id
1 'polypeptide(L)'
;SDGAPAITFIQHTPAPGLVAISYSNYCEDSFCNNKEDLYELWRTEEIDAPRESTALRCPTCLALGSCLNAPSLPCPNDTNRCYQGKLQVTGGDLSAPLEIKGCTSADGCRLMSGIFTIGPLWVKETCPLRSVSPRKVESGATWLHTSAWRLELLLPLLLQPLVR
;
A
#
# COMPACT_ATOMS: atom_id res chain seq x y z
N SER A 1 -41.89 9.72 14.07
CA SER A 1 -40.54 9.59 14.63
C SER A 1 -39.65 10.24 13.61
N ASP A 2 -39.09 11.41 13.92
CA ASP A 2 -38.27 12.19 13.00
C ASP A 2 -36.85 11.58 13.04
N GLY A 3 -36.60 10.61 12.17
CA GLY A 3 -35.36 9.85 12.16
C GLY A 3 -34.25 10.69 11.53
N ALA A 4 -33.51 11.44 12.36
CA ALA A 4 -32.41 12.27 11.88
C ALA A 4 -31.41 11.46 11.04
N PRO A 5 -30.92 11.99 9.91
CA PRO A 5 -29.99 11.29 9.04
C PRO A 5 -28.67 11.00 9.78
N ALA A 6 -28.17 9.77 9.63
CA ALA A 6 -26.87 9.35 10.10
C ALA A 6 -25.83 9.57 8.99
N ILE A 7 -25.22 10.76 9.01
CA ILE A 7 -24.20 11.16 8.03
C ILE A 7 -22.80 10.87 8.58
N THR A 8 -21.99 10.18 7.78
CA THR A 8 -20.58 9.91 8.05
C THR A 8 -19.73 10.47 6.93
N PHE A 9 -18.76 11.33 7.27
CA PHE A 9 -17.74 11.86 6.35
C PHE A 9 -16.36 11.52 6.90
N ILE A 10 -15.50 10.94 6.06
CA ILE A 10 -14.16 10.52 6.47
C ILE A 10 -13.15 10.94 5.40
N GLN A 11 -12.16 11.74 5.79
CA GLN A 11 -10.94 11.93 5.01
C GLN A 11 -9.95 10.83 5.41
N HIS A 12 -9.83 9.80 4.56
CA HIS A 12 -8.95 8.66 4.81
C HIS A 12 -7.48 9.00 4.58
N THR A 13 -7.17 9.75 3.52
CA THR A 13 -5.83 10.28 3.25
C THR A 13 -5.96 11.72 2.77
N PRO A 14 -5.30 12.69 3.41
CA PRO A 14 -5.33 14.10 3.01
C PRO A 14 -4.30 14.41 1.90
N ALA A 15 -4.49 15.55 1.24
CA ALA A 15 -3.49 16.14 0.35
C ALA A 15 -2.20 16.50 1.13
N PRO A 16 -1.04 16.64 0.47
CA PRO A 16 -0.81 16.53 -0.99
C PRO A 16 -0.52 15.10 -1.48
N GLY A 17 -0.70 14.86 -2.78
CA GLY A 17 -0.51 13.55 -3.43
C GLY A 17 -1.82 12.79 -3.59
N LEU A 18 -1.85 11.53 -3.17
CA LEU A 18 -3.08 10.72 -3.13
C LEU A 18 -4.04 11.27 -2.07
N VAL A 19 -5.31 11.40 -2.45
CA VAL A 19 -6.40 11.82 -1.56
C VAL A 19 -7.49 10.76 -1.60
N ALA A 20 -8.00 10.37 -0.44
CA ALA A 20 -9.09 9.41 -0.31
C ALA A 20 -10.11 9.94 0.70
N ILE A 21 -11.37 10.06 0.28
CA ILE A 21 -12.48 10.60 1.08
C ILE A 21 -13.70 9.70 0.87
N SER A 22 -14.50 9.52 1.91
CA SER A 22 -15.79 8.84 1.81
C SER A 22 -16.91 9.63 2.48
N TYR A 23 -18.11 9.42 1.97
CA TYR A 23 -19.37 9.96 2.48
C TYR A 23 -20.41 8.85 2.50
N SER A 24 -21.18 8.78 3.58
CA SER A 24 -22.31 7.87 3.71
C SER A 24 -23.45 8.56 4.45
N ASN A 25 -24.68 8.40 3.94
CA ASN A 25 -25.89 8.95 4.54
C ASN A 25 -26.92 7.83 4.66
N TYR A 26 -27.24 7.47 5.90
CA TYR A 26 -28.31 6.53 6.23
C TYR A 26 -29.49 7.33 6.77
N CYS A 27 -30.67 7.09 6.22
CA CYS A 27 -31.88 7.81 6.58
C CYS A 27 -33.10 6.91 6.34
N GLU A 28 -34.20 7.18 7.07
CA GLU A 28 -35.38 6.30 7.12
C GLU A 28 -36.57 6.84 6.30
N ASP A 29 -36.55 8.13 5.94
CA ASP A 29 -37.61 8.75 5.17
C ASP A 29 -37.56 8.35 3.68
N SER A 30 -38.71 8.36 3.02
CA SER A 30 -38.77 8.08 1.58
C SER A 30 -37.98 9.12 0.79
N PHE A 31 -37.09 8.66 -0.11
CA PHE A 31 -36.26 9.50 -0.98
C PHE A 31 -35.29 10.44 -0.24
N CYS A 32 -34.93 10.15 1.01
CA CYS A 32 -34.01 10.96 1.81
C CYS A 32 -32.54 10.90 1.35
N ASN A 33 -32.18 9.88 0.57
CA ASN A 33 -30.86 9.68 -0.01
C ASN A 33 -30.69 10.49 -1.32
N ASN A 34 -30.97 11.78 -1.27
CA ASN A 34 -31.12 12.68 -2.42
C ASN A 34 -29.93 13.66 -2.62
N LYS A 35 -28.72 13.31 -2.18
CA LYS A 35 -27.54 14.17 -2.39
C LYS A 35 -27.22 14.27 -3.89
N GLU A 36 -27.29 15.47 -4.45
CA GLU A 36 -27.12 15.71 -5.89
C GLU A 36 -25.67 16.05 -6.30
N ASP A 37 -24.88 16.60 -5.37
CA ASP A 37 -23.51 17.03 -5.62
C ASP A 37 -22.53 16.61 -4.51
N LEU A 38 -21.25 16.73 -4.84
CA LEU A 38 -20.13 16.48 -3.92
C LEU A 38 -19.35 17.76 -3.59
N TYR A 39 -19.83 18.96 -3.97
CA TYR A 39 -19.03 20.19 -3.85
C TYR A 39 -18.67 20.51 -2.40
N GLU A 40 -19.61 20.29 -1.48
CA GLU A 40 -19.38 20.50 -0.04
C GLU A 40 -18.42 19.48 0.57
N LEU A 41 -18.37 18.27 0.00
CA LEU A 41 -17.54 17.16 0.45
C LEU A 41 -16.13 17.20 -0.15
N TRP A 42 -16.04 17.77 -1.34
CA TRP A 42 -14.84 17.91 -2.14
C TRP A 42 -14.56 19.39 -2.38
N ARG A 43 -14.21 20.10 -1.31
CA ARG A 43 -13.57 21.40 -1.46
C ARG A 43 -12.19 21.16 -2.05
N THR A 44 -12.10 21.26 -3.37
CA THR A 44 -10.85 21.59 -4.06
C THR A 44 -10.51 23.05 -3.77
N GLU A 45 -10.62 23.49 -2.51
CA GLU A 45 -10.06 24.76 -2.07
C GLU A 45 -8.59 24.65 -2.36
N GLU A 46 -8.18 25.34 -3.43
CA GLU A 46 -6.83 25.78 -3.69
C GLU A 46 -5.78 24.77 -3.19
N ILE A 47 -5.73 23.60 -3.84
CA ILE A 47 -4.45 22.91 -3.89
C ILE A 47 -3.58 23.86 -4.72
N ASP A 48 -3.01 24.87 -4.05
CA ASP A 48 -1.94 25.72 -4.56
C ASP A 48 -1.09 24.80 -5.40
N ALA A 49 -1.02 25.09 -6.72
CA ALA A 49 -0.35 24.25 -7.69
C ALA A 49 0.93 23.75 -7.02
N PRO A 50 1.04 22.44 -6.71
CA PRO A 50 2.01 22.02 -5.72
C PRO A 50 3.35 22.53 -6.16
N ARG A 51 4.07 23.24 -5.28
CA ARG A 51 5.40 23.74 -5.63
C ARG A 51 6.24 22.51 -6.00
N GLU A 52 6.36 22.25 -7.29
CA GLU A 52 7.03 21.07 -7.84
C GLU A 52 8.52 21.23 -7.53
N SER A 53 8.97 20.66 -6.42
CA SER A 53 10.37 20.86 -6.01
C SER A 53 11.05 19.60 -5.47
N THR A 54 10.39 18.44 -5.52
CA THR A 54 10.99 17.20 -5.00
C THR A 54 11.68 16.39 -6.11
N ALA A 55 12.83 15.80 -5.79
CA ALA A 55 13.48 14.78 -6.62
C ALA A 55 12.68 13.46 -6.69
N LEU A 56 11.65 13.32 -5.84
CA LEU A 56 10.81 12.14 -5.80
C LEU A 56 9.86 12.14 -6.98
N ARG A 57 9.90 11.06 -7.76
CA ARG A 57 8.93 10.80 -8.82
C ARG A 57 8.29 9.45 -8.59
N CYS A 58 6.97 9.40 -8.73
CA CYS A 58 6.20 8.18 -8.50
C CYS A 58 5.39 7.79 -9.73
N PRO A 59 5.28 6.49 -10.05
CA PRO A 59 4.25 6.02 -10.97
C PRO A 59 2.89 6.49 -10.46
N THR A 60 2.12 7.17 -11.30
CA THR A 60 0.81 7.73 -10.93
C THR A 60 -0.28 7.16 -11.82
N CYS A 61 -1.29 6.54 -11.22
CA CYS A 61 -2.47 6.04 -11.93
C CYS A 61 -3.62 5.73 -10.96
N LEU A 62 -4.85 5.76 -11.48
CA LEU A 62 -6.07 5.28 -10.84
C LEU A 62 -6.89 4.55 -11.90
N ALA A 63 -7.27 3.30 -11.64
CA ALA A 63 -8.07 2.52 -12.59
C ALA A 63 -8.98 1.52 -11.87
N LEU A 64 -10.18 1.31 -12.43
CA LEU A 64 -10.94 0.07 -12.21
C LEU A 64 -10.16 -1.09 -12.83
N GLY A 65 -9.98 -2.18 -12.07
CA GLY A 65 -9.13 -3.28 -12.48
C GLY A 65 -7.66 -3.00 -12.24
N SER A 66 -6.92 -2.74 -13.32
CA SER A 66 -5.47 -2.52 -13.27
C SER A 66 -5.07 -1.39 -14.22
N CYS A 67 -4.06 -0.62 -13.83
CA CYS A 67 -3.55 0.48 -14.62
C CYS A 67 -2.87 -0.05 -15.88
N LEU A 68 -3.33 0.38 -17.05
CA LEU A 68 -2.66 0.08 -18.33
C LEU A 68 -1.26 0.70 -18.40
N ASN A 69 -1.15 1.94 -17.90
CA ASN A 69 0.10 2.70 -17.81
C ASN A 69 0.14 3.49 -16.50
N ALA A 70 1.33 3.74 -15.97
CA ALA A 70 1.55 4.54 -14.77
C ALA A 70 2.81 5.41 -14.93
N PRO A 71 2.72 6.55 -15.64
CA PRO A 71 3.87 7.43 -15.87
C PRO A 71 4.43 7.95 -14.53
N SER A 72 5.75 8.18 -14.50
CA SER A 72 6.44 8.69 -13.32
C SER A 72 6.35 10.21 -13.25
N LEU A 73 5.49 10.74 -12.37
CA LEU A 73 5.23 12.16 -12.22
C LEU A 73 6.01 12.75 -11.03
N PRO A 74 6.44 14.03 -11.11
CA PRO A 74 7.05 14.72 -9.97
C PRO A 74 6.06 14.78 -8.81
N CYS A 75 6.57 14.57 -7.60
CA CYS A 75 5.75 14.60 -6.41
C CYS A 75 5.65 16.01 -5.82
N PRO A 76 4.47 16.37 -5.28
CA PRO A 76 4.30 17.61 -4.56
C PRO A 76 5.17 17.63 -3.30
N ASN A 77 5.46 18.82 -2.80
CA ASN A 77 6.11 18.98 -1.49
C ASN A 77 5.33 18.24 -0.40
N ASP A 78 6.02 17.87 0.68
CA ASP A 78 5.45 17.16 1.84
C ASP A 78 4.94 15.73 1.56
N THR A 79 5.22 15.19 0.37
CA THR A 79 5.17 13.74 0.13
C THR A 79 6.58 13.15 0.14
N ASN A 80 6.73 11.95 0.73
CA ASN A 80 8.05 11.37 1.00
C ASN A 80 8.21 9.96 0.42
N ARG A 81 7.18 9.41 -0.25
CA ARG A 81 7.19 8.06 -0.79
C ARG A 81 6.17 7.85 -1.90
N CYS A 82 6.41 6.78 -2.67
CA CYS A 82 5.42 6.25 -3.61
C CYS A 82 4.56 5.20 -2.92
N TYR A 83 3.26 5.33 -3.11
CA TYR A 83 2.26 4.32 -2.82
C TYR A 83 1.95 3.52 -4.07
N GLN A 84 1.79 2.21 -3.90
CA GLN A 84 1.29 1.31 -4.93
C GLN A 84 0.41 0.28 -4.21
N GLY A 85 -0.88 0.27 -4.51
CA GLY A 85 -1.81 -0.62 -3.85
C GLY A 85 -3.03 -0.92 -4.69
N LYS A 86 -3.81 -1.88 -4.19
CA LYS A 86 -5.10 -2.27 -4.74
C LYS A 86 -6.15 -2.22 -3.65
N LEU A 87 -7.31 -1.66 -3.97
CA LEU A 87 -8.51 -1.74 -3.14
C LEU A 87 -9.45 -2.75 -3.78
N GLN A 88 -9.86 -3.77 -3.03
CA GLN A 88 -11.00 -4.60 -3.40
C GLN A 88 -12.23 -4.06 -2.67
N VAL A 89 -13.19 -3.51 -3.42
CA VAL A 89 -14.44 -2.96 -2.89
C VAL A 89 -15.56 -3.97 -3.14
N THR A 90 -16.31 -4.32 -2.09
CA THR A 90 -17.40 -5.31 -2.14
C THR A 90 -18.58 -4.88 -1.29
N GLY A 91 -19.82 -5.11 -1.73
CA GLY A 91 -21.05 -4.80 -0.97
C GLY A 91 -21.97 -3.85 -1.74
N GLY A 92 -23.24 -3.76 -1.34
CA GLY A 92 -24.23 -2.91 -2.03
C GLY A 92 -24.31 -3.18 -3.55
N ASP A 93 -24.27 -4.46 -3.94
CA ASP A 93 -24.22 -4.95 -5.32
C ASP A 93 -22.97 -4.55 -6.13
N LEU A 94 -21.98 -3.92 -5.49
CA LEU A 94 -20.68 -3.60 -6.07
C LEU A 94 -19.65 -4.70 -5.75
N SER A 95 -18.86 -5.07 -6.74
CA SER A 95 -17.62 -5.86 -6.57
C SER A 95 -16.60 -5.38 -7.59
N ALA A 96 -15.66 -4.54 -7.16
CA ALA A 96 -14.72 -3.89 -8.06
C ALA A 96 -13.32 -3.82 -7.45
N PRO A 97 -12.30 -4.33 -8.15
CA PRO A 97 -10.91 -4.00 -7.85
C PRO A 97 -10.57 -2.60 -8.36
N LEU A 98 -9.75 -1.87 -7.61
CA LEU A 98 -9.16 -0.58 -7.99
C LEU A 98 -7.65 -0.67 -7.82
N GLU A 99 -6.88 -0.29 -8.83
CA GLU A 99 -5.42 -0.09 -8.69
C GLU A 99 -5.11 1.40 -8.56
N ILE A 100 -4.26 1.73 -7.58
CA ILE A 100 -3.93 3.11 -7.22
C ILE A 100 -2.43 3.22 -7.02
N LYS A 101 -1.80 4.17 -7.71
CA LYS A 101 -0.39 4.52 -7.56
C LYS A 101 -0.24 6.03 -7.52
N GLY A 102 0.68 6.52 -6.71
CA GLY A 102 1.00 7.95 -6.64
C GLY A 102 1.88 8.32 -5.46
N CYS A 103 2.10 9.62 -5.30
CA CYS A 103 2.83 10.19 -4.17
C CYS A 103 1.95 10.20 -2.92
N THR A 104 2.51 9.97 -1.74
CA THR A 104 1.77 10.10 -0.49
C THR A 104 2.70 10.44 0.67
N SER A 105 2.11 10.97 1.75
CA SER A 105 2.72 11.03 3.08
C SER A 105 2.25 9.88 3.99
N ALA A 106 1.23 9.10 3.57
CA ALA A 106 0.68 8.01 4.35
C ALA A 106 1.70 6.87 4.54
N ASP A 107 1.83 6.40 5.78
CA ASP A 107 2.79 5.36 6.10
C ASP A 107 2.27 3.95 5.82
N GLY A 108 3.03 3.22 5.01
CA GLY A 108 2.76 1.82 4.70
C GLY A 108 1.58 1.66 3.74
N CYS A 109 0.73 0.67 4.03
CA CYS A 109 -0.46 0.34 3.26
C CYS A 109 -1.69 0.83 4.02
N ARG A 110 -1.89 2.16 4.01
CA ARG A 110 -2.89 2.87 4.82
C ARG A 110 -3.57 4.02 4.07
N LEU A 111 -3.78 3.89 2.77
CA LEU A 111 -4.56 4.85 1.97
C LEU A 111 -5.99 5.01 2.56
N MET A 112 -6.57 3.92 3.07
CA MET A 112 -7.88 3.93 3.71
C MET A 112 -7.81 4.17 5.23
N SER A 113 -6.65 4.54 5.77
CA SER A 113 -6.41 4.71 7.22
C SER A 113 -6.78 3.51 8.09
N GLY A 114 -6.78 2.30 7.51
CA GLY A 114 -7.19 1.08 8.21
C GLY A 114 -8.71 0.98 8.45
N ILE A 115 -9.50 1.81 7.77
CA ILE A 115 -10.96 1.74 7.79
C ILE A 115 -11.40 0.82 6.65
N PHE A 116 -12.06 -0.27 7.01
CA PHE A 116 -12.48 -1.31 6.06
C PHE A 116 -13.95 -1.19 5.66
N THR A 117 -14.75 -0.36 6.33
CA THR A 117 -16.20 -0.25 6.11
C THR A 117 -16.58 1.18 5.75
N ILE A 118 -17.29 1.34 4.64
CA ILE A 118 -17.82 2.62 4.16
C ILE A 118 -19.29 2.42 3.83
N GLY A 119 -20.18 2.80 4.74
CA GLY A 119 -21.60 2.46 4.63
C GLY A 119 -21.80 0.96 4.37
N PRO A 120 -22.47 0.56 3.27
CA PRO A 120 -22.71 -0.86 2.96
C PRO A 120 -21.50 -1.54 2.30
N LEU A 121 -20.40 -0.81 2.06
CA LEU A 121 -19.22 -1.32 1.35
C LEU A 121 -18.15 -1.79 2.32
N TRP A 122 -17.51 -2.90 1.97
CA TRP A 122 -16.26 -3.38 2.54
C TRP A 122 -15.10 -3.10 1.58
N VAL A 123 -14.01 -2.53 2.08
CA VAL A 123 -12.82 -2.14 1.32
C VAL A 123 -11.60 -2.85 1.89
N LYS A 124 -11.02 -3.76 1.10
CA LYS A 124 -9.76 -4.43 1.45
C LYS A 124 -8.60 -3.77 0.71
N GLU A 125 -7.73 -3.10 1.45
CA GLU A 125 -6.50 -2.52 0.94
C GLU A 125 -5.35 -3.54 0.95
N THR A 126 -4.60 -3.62 -0.15
CA THR A 126 -3.42 -4.48 -0.30
C THR A 126 -2.31 -3.76 -1.02
N CYS A 127 -1.07 -3.92 -0.58
CA CYS A 127 0.11 -3.32 -1.20
C CYS A 127 1.20 -4.38 -1.37
N PRO A 128 2.11 -4.24 -2.34
CA PRO A 128 3.26 -5.12 -2.47
C PRO A 128 4.08 -5.12 -1.17
N LEU A 129 4.52 -6.30 -0.72
CA LEU A 129 5.56 -6.35 0.30
C LEU A 129 6.79 -5.64 -0.27
N ARG A 130 7.36 -4.69 0.49
CA ARG A 130 8.69 -4.19 0.18
C ARG A 130 9.63 -5.39 0.28
N SER A 131 10.18 -5.84 -0.84
CA SER A 131 11.32 -6.75 -0.82
C SER A 131 12.42 -6.02 -0.03
N VAL A 132 12.70 -6.49 1.17
CA VAL A 132 13.94 -6.13 1.86
C VAL A 132 15.03 -6.74 1.00
N SER A 133 15.54 -5.96 0.05
CA SER A 133 16.84 -6.26 -0.53
C SER A 133 17.79 -6.33 0.67
N PRO A 134 18.45 -7.47 0.95
CA PRO A 134 19.49 -7.47 1.96
C PRO A 134 20.46 -6.38 1.53
N ARG A 135 20.68 -5.38 2.40
CA ARG A 135 21.74 -4.40 2.17
C ARG A 135 22.99 -5.24 1.90
N LYS A 136 23.54 -5.17 0.68
CA LYS A 136 24.87 -5.68 0.42
C LYS A 136 25.80 -4.79 1.25
N VAL A 137 26.04 -5.20 2.49
CA VAL A 137 27.12 -4.65 3.28
C VAL A 137 28.36 -5.18 2.58
N GLU A 138 28.95 -4.35 1.74
CA GLU A 138 30.31 -4.57 1.24
C GLU A 138 31.24 -4.36 2.43
N SER A 139 31.27 -5.33 3.35
CA SER A 139 32.33 -5.41 4.35
C SER A 139 33.59 -5.82 3.60
N GLY A 140 34.40 -4.83 3.23
CA GLY A 140 35.77 -5.01 2.75
C GLY A 140 36.70 -5.51 3.85
N ALA A 141 36.33 -6.60 4.51
CA ALA A 141 37.18 -7.32 5.44
C ALA A 141 37.35 -8.73 4.87
N THR A 142 38.53 -8.98 4.30
CA THR A 142 39.05 -10.30 3.97
C THR A 142 39.18 -11.10 5.26
N TRP A 143 38.10 -11.75 5.68
CA TRP A 143 38.16 -12.79 6.69
C TRP A 143 38.80 -14.04 6.06
N LEU A 144 40.10 -14.20 6.30
CA LEU A 144 40.80 -15.45 6.05
C LEU A 144 40.25 -16.50 7.02
N HIS A 145 39.26 -17.26 6.56
CA HIS A 145 38.72 -18.42 7.25
C HIS A 145 39.77 -19.54 7.23
N THR A 146 40.67 -19.55 8.21
CA THR A 146 41.51 -20.72 8.47
C THR A 146 40.83 -21.62 9.49
N SER A 147 39.90 -22.45 9.01
CA SER A 147 39.39 -23.57 9.80
C SER A 147 40.39 -24.72 9.72
N ALA A 148 41.29 -24.82 10.69
CA ALA A 148 42.17 -25.96 10.88
C ALA A 148 41.59 -26.87 11.97
N TRP A 149 40.57 -27.66 11.62
CA TRP A 149 40.16 -28.81 12.43
C TRP A 149 40.70 -30.08 11.75
N ARG A 150 41.96 -30.40 12.05
CA ARG A 150 42.53 -31.71 11.77
C ARG A 150 42.11 -32.64 12.91
N LEU A 151 41.04 -33.41 12.72
CA LEU A 151 40.90 -34.69 13.41
C LEU A 151 41.46 -35.77 12.50
N GLU A 152 42.69 -36.23 12.78
CA GLU A 152 43.17 -37.49 12.25
C GLU A 152 42.51 -38.63 13.02
N LEU A 153 41.61 -39.36 12.36
CA LEU A 153 41.21 -40.70 12.81
C LEU A 153 42.22 -41.70 12.26
N LEU A 154 43.09 -42.21 13.13
CA LEU A 154 43.93 -43.37 12.84
C LEU A 154 43.05 -44.64 12.85
N LEU A 155 42.84 -45.24 11.68
CA LEU A 155 42.30 -46.61 11.54
C LEU A 155 43.48 -47.60 11.50
N PRO A 156 43.54 -48.63 12.36
CA PRO A 156 44.44 -49.74 12.12
C PRO A 156 43.77 -50.76 11.18
N LEU A 157 44.36 -50.93 10.00
CA LEU A 157 44.17 -52.07 9.12
C LEU A 157 44.70 -53.34 9.81
N LEU A 158 43.84 -54.35 9.98
CA LEU A 158 44.28 -55.74 10.11
C LEU A 158 43.84 -56.51 8.86
N LEU A 159 44.84 -56.95 8.10
CA LEU A 159 44.77 -57.87 6.95
C LEU A 159 44.09 -59.19 7.37
N GLN A 160 43.00 -59.60 6.70
CA GLN A 160 42.90 -60.65 5.64
C GLN A 160 43.12 -62.12 6.09
N PRO A 161 42.64 -63.18 5.38
CA PRO A 161 41.92 -63.23 4.09
C PRO A 161 40.67 -64.13 4.04
N LEU A 162 40.10 -64.16 2.83
CA LEU A 162 38.94 -64.86 2.28
C LEU A 162 39.26 -66.34 1.90
N VAL A 163 38.27 -67.25 2.03
CA VAL A 163 38.09 -68.57 1.35
C VAL A 163 39.09 -69.69 1.75
N ARG A 164 38.73 -70.93 2.11
CA ARG A 164 37.66 -71.88 1.69
C ARG A 164 37.27 -72.78 2.86
#